data_AF-A0A2T2VAX7-F1
#
_entry.id   AF-A0A2T2VAX7-F1
#
_cell.length_a   1.000
_cell.length_b   1.000
_cell.length_c   1.000
_cell.angle_alpha   90.00
_cell.angle_beta   90.00
_cell.angle_gamma   90.00
#
_symmetry.space_group_name_H-M   'P 1'
#
loop_
_entity.id
_entity.type
_entity.pdbx_description
1 polymer ?
#
loop_
_entity_poly.entity_id
_entity_poly.type
_entity_poly.pdbx_seq_one_letter_code
_entity_poly.pdbx_strand_id
1 'polypeptide(L)'
;MLSAALLAAALAMLAGCGGSSVETSPPEGWQADSTRWWTAEADTASAFRDLSTIEAMGVSGQAPVFSANADPTAEQVALAAKQDLEKLYRKAPETVDSLFAEHVAPRAGKIASAPNVQDSMDAFVKRSHDRITDHFYPPVQKLQLGEDIPVPYPDSLRSQGGSVWMQVRVSAQGEPRAIKMIEGAHPVLNDVVRRAITQMRWEPARVRSGNYGWRDIPSWTWVNVSLG
;
A
#
# COMPACT_ATOMS: atom_id res chain seq x y z
N MET A 1 68.41 -9.43 -37.41
CA MET A 1 68.04 -9.80 -36.02
C MET A 1 66.53 -9.98 -36.00
N LEU A 2 66.04 -11.24 -36.06
CA LEU A 2 65.25 -11.94 -35.00
C LEU A 2 64.14 -11.05 -34.39
N SER A 3 62.85 -11.41 -34.24
CA SER A 3 62.05 -12.63 -34.36
C SER A 3 60.57 -12.18 -34.24
N ALA A 4 59.64 -12.70 -35.05
CA ALA A 4 58.53 -13.61 -34.69
C ALA A 4 57.62 -13.21 -33.50
N ALA A 5 56.31 -13.05 -33.76
CA ALA A 5 55.21 -13.66 -32.98
C ALA A 5 53.84 -13.35 -33.62
N LEU A 6 53.16 -14.41 -34.10
CA LEU A 6 51.72 -14.45 -34.37
C LEU A 6 50.93 -14.21 -33.08
N LEU A 7 49.75 -13.57 -33.17
CA LEU A 7 48.60 -13.99 -32.37
C LEU A 7 47.30 -13.68 -33.12
N ALA A 8 46.68 -14.75 -33.64
CA ALA A 8 45.34 -14.74 -34.19
C ALA A 8 44.33 -14.81 -33.04
N ALA A 9 43.51 -13.77 -32.87
CA ALA A 9 42.38 -13.80 -31.94
C ALA A 9 41.13 -14.24 -32.70
N ALA A 10 40.83 -15.54 -32.61
CA ALA A 10 39.53 -16.09 -32.98
C ALA A 10 38.51 -15.70 -31.90
N LEU A 11 37.67 -14.69 -32.18
CA LEU A 11 36.47 -14.41 -31.38
C LEU A 11 35.39 -15.43 -31.72
N ALA A 12 35.27 -16.44 -30.85
CA ALA A 12 34.12 -17.34 -30.83
C ALA A 12 32.87 -16.54 -30.45
N MET A 13 31.96 -16.37 -31.41
CA MET A 13 30.60 -15.93 -31.14
C MET A 13 29.86 -17.03 -30.38
N LEU A 14 29.71 -16.86 -29.07
CA LEU A 14 28.74 -17.61 -28.28
C LEU A 14 27.34 -17.10 -28.65
N ALA A 15 26.72 -17.78 -29.61
CA ALA A 15 25.27 -17.77 -29.78
C ALA A 15 24.65 -18.50 -28.58
N GLY A 16 24.36 -17.75 -27.52
CA GLY A 16 23.65 -18.23 -26.34
C GLY A 16 22.18 -18.49 -26.65
N CYS A 17 21.71 -19.67 -26.27
CA CYS A 17 20.33 -20.14 -26.34
C CYS A 17 19.31 -19.07 -25.90
N GLY A 18 18.34 -18.80 -26.78
CA GLY A 18 17.16 -18.01 -26.48
C GLY A 18 16.22 -18.73 -25.52
N GLY A 19 16.50 -18.63 -24.22
CA GLY A 19 15.45 -18.66 -23.20
C GLY A 19 15.07 -17.21 -22.94
N SER A 20 13.82 -16.83 -23.18
CA SER A 20 13.31 -15.50 -22.87
C SER A 20 13.44 -15.26 -21.36
N SER A 21 14.55 -14.67 -20.93
CA SER A 21 14.78 -14.36 -19.52
C SER A 21 13.77 -13.30 -19.11
N VAL A 22 12.93 -13.61 -18.13
CA VAL A 22 11.99 -12.63 -17.57
C VAL A 22 12.80 -11.56 -16.82
N GLU A 23 12.53 -10.29 -17.13
CA GLU A 23 13.24 -9.17 -16.51
C GLU A 23 12.74 -8.94 -15.08
N THR A 24 13.62 -9.15 -14.10
CA THR A 24 13.32 -9.03 -12.67
C THR A 24 14.01 -7.84 -12.00
N SER A 25 14.91 -7.15 -12.71
CA SER A 25 15.57 -5.97 -12.16
C SER A 25 14.61 -4.76 -12.11
N PRO A 26 14.87 -3.77 -11.23
CA PRO A 26 14.14 -2.51 -11.23
C PRO A 26 14.22 -1.82 -12.61
N PRO A 27 13.12 -1.22 -13.10
CA PRO A 27 13.17 -0.44 -14.32
C PRO A 27 13.97 0.85 -14.13
N GLU A 28 14.29 1.52 -15.24
CA GLU A 28 15.01 2.79 -15.20
C GLU A 28 14.31 3.82 -14.29
N GLY A 29 15.10 4.59 -13.54
CA GLY A 29 14.59 5.56 -12.56
C GLY A 29 14.18 4.98 -11.21
N TRP A 30 14.19 3.64 -11.08
CA TRP A 30 13.96 2.95 -9.81
C TRP A 30 15.26 2.46 -9.17
N GLN A 31 15.32 2.64 -7.87
CA GLN A 31 16.35 2.09 -6.97
C GLN A 31 15.74 0.94 -6.18
N ALA A 32 16.59 0.04 -5.70
CA ALA A 32 16.14 -1.12 -4.95
C ALA A 32 17.10 -1.52 -3.83
N ASP A 33 16.50 -2.07 -2.78
CA ASP A 33 17.11 -3.00 -1.84
C ASP A 33 16.37 -4.34 -1.87
N SER A 34 16.71 -5.25 -0.94
CA SER A 34 16.12 -6.59 -0.88
C SER A 34 14.58 -6.60 -0.85
N THR A 35 13.96 -5.68 -0.13
CA THR A 35 12.49 -5.69 0.11
C THR A 35 11.78 -4.46 -0.44
N ARG A 36 12.51 -3.45 -0.91
CA ARG A 36 11.95 -2.13 -1.24
C ARG A 36 12.47 -1.63 -2.57
N TRP A 37 11.58 -1.13 -3.39
CA TRP A 37 11.91 -0.38 -4.60
C TRP A 37 11.35 1.04 -4.49
N TRP A 38 12.07 2.06 -4.97
CA TRP A 38 11.61 3.44 -4.96
C TRP A 38 12.16 4.27 -6.11
N THR A 39 11.42 5.30 -6.51
CA THR A 39 11.89 6.31 -7.47
C THR A 39 12.77 7.35 -6.77
N ALA A 40 13.60 8.07 -7.53
CA ALA A 40 14.43 9.16 -6.97
C ALA A 40 13.61 10.29 -6.29
N GLU A 41 12.35 10.47 -6.67
CA GLU A 41 11.44 11.47 -6.11
C GLU A 41 10.73 11.00 -4.83
N ALA A 42 10.89 9.73 -4.43
CA ALA A 42 10.26 9.21 -3.24
C ALA A 42 11.01 9.65 -1.98
N ASP A 43 10.28 10.28 -1.05
CA ASP A 43 10.76 10.43 0.32
C ASP A 43 10.70 9.07 1.04
N THR A 44 11.85 8.41 1.13
CA THR A 44 11.96 7.05 1.69
C THR A 44 11.68 7.01 3.19
N ALA A 45 11.80 8.13 3.91
CA ALA A 45 11.48 8.21 5.33
C ALA A 45 9.98 8.04 5.57
N SER A 46 9.14 8.63 4.72
CA SER A 46 7.68 8.47 4.80
C SER A 46 7.18 7.26 4.00
N ALA A 47 7.74 6.98 2.82
CA ALA A 47 7.18 6.02 1.88
C ALA A 47 7.07 4.59 2.43
N PHE A 48 8.03 4.18 3.26
CA PHE A 48 8.13 2.83 3.82
C PHE A 48 7.61 2.69 5.24
N ARG A 49 6.76 3.63 5.67
CA ARG A 49 6.05 3.55 6.95
C ARG A 49 5.44 2.18 7.16
N ASP A 50 5.53 1.70 8.40
CA ASP A 50 4.83 0.49 8.80
C ASP A 50 3.33 0.78 8.94
N LEU A 51 2.54 0.10 8.11
CA LEU A 51 1.08 0.19 8.07
C LEU A 51 0.46 -1.19 8.36
N SER A 52 1.23 -2.11 8.96
CA SER A 52 0.79 -3.48 9.25
C SER A 52 -0.22 -3.55 10.39
N THR A 53 -0.15 -2.60 11.33
CA THR A 53 -1.03 -2.50 12.50
C THR A 53 -1.54 -1.07 12.70
N ILE A 54 -2.67 -0.94 13.37
CA ILE A 54 -3.26 0.35 13.77
C ILE A 54 -2.31 1.16 14.69
N GLU A 55 -1.52 0.48 15.52
CA GLU A 55 -0.50 1.07 16.39
C GLU A 55 0.64 1.70 15.61
N ALA A 56 1.16 1.01 14.59
CA ALA A 56 2.19 1.56 13.70
C ALA A 56 1.69 2.81 12.93
N MET A 57 0.37 2.94 12.78
CA MET A 57 -0.29 4.11 12.20
C MET A 57 -0.55 5.25 13.20
N GLY A 58 -0.19 5.07 14.48
CA GLY A 58 -0.30 6.09 15.53
C GLY A 58 -1.61 6.05 16.33
N VAL A 59 -2.41 4.98 16.19
CA VAL A 59 -3.63 4.77 16.98
C VAL A 59 -3.37 3.67 18.00
N SER A 60 -3.72 3.91 19.27
CA SER A 60 -3.51 2.90 20.32
C SER A 60 -4.06 1.52 19.92
N GLY A 61 -3.20 0.49 19.98
CA GLY A 61 -3.57 -0.90 19.69
C GLY A 61 -4.32 -1.58 20.84
N GLN A 62 -4.30 -1.01 22.04
CA GLN A 62 -5.04 -1.55 23.18
C GLN A 62 -6.54 -1.35 22.96
N ALA A 63 -7.28 -2.45 22.86
CA ALA A 63 -8.73 -2.41 22.76
C ALA A 63 -9.32 -1.69 23.99
N PRO A 64 -10.26 -0.74 23.81
CA PRO A 64 -10.92 -0.11 24.94
C PRO A 64 -11.72 -1.15 25.72
N VAL A 65 -11.57 -1.14 27.04
CA VAL A 65 -12.33 -2.04 27.92
C VAL A 65 -13.65 -1.37 28.28
N PHE A 66 -14.75 -1.94 27.80
CA PHE A 66 -16.10 -1.57 28.19
C PHE A 66 -16.50 -2.36 29.43
N SER A 67 -16.67 -1.68 30.56
CA SER A 67 -17.13 -2.31 31.81
C SER A 67 -18.65 -2.47 31.78
N ALA A 68 -19.16 -3.62 32.22
CA ALA A 68 -20.60 -3.80 32.40
C ALA A 68 -21.20 -2.89 33.48
N ASN A 69 -20.36 -2.34 34.37
CA ASN A 69 -20.77 -1.56 35.54
C ASN A 69 -20.44 -0.07 35.43
N ALA A 70 -19.90 0.39 34.30
CA ALA A 70 -19.55 1.79 34.09
C ALA A 70 -19.75 2.19 32.63
N ASP A 71 -20.34 3.36 32.42
CA ASP A 71 -20.47 3.93 31.09
C ASP A 71 -19.08 4.22 30.50
N PRO A 72 -18.86 3.94 29.20
CA PRO A 72 -17.60 4.28 28.55
C PRO A 72 -17.37 5.77 28.47
N THR A 73 -16.10 6.16 28.43
CA THR A 73 -15.75 7.55 28.13
C THR A 73 -15.83 7.85 26.63
N ALA A 74 -15.92 9.13 26.30
CA ALA A 74 -15.88 9.58 24.90
C ALA A 74 -14.57 9.15 24.21
N GLU A 75 -13.45 9.15 24.92
CA GLU A 75 -12.14 8.71 24.42
C GLU A 75 -12.13 7.20 24.12
N GLN A 76 -12.73 6.37 24.97
CA GLN A 76 -12.85 4.93 24.72
C GLN A 76 -13.70 4.64 23.49
N VAL A 77 -14.81 5.35 23.33
CA VAL A 77 -15.67 5.22 22.14
C VAL A 77 -14.94 5.69 20.88
N ALA A 78 -14.25 6.83 20.95
CA ALA A 78 -13.47 7.35 19.83
C ALA A 78 -12.34 6.39 19.44
N LEU A 79 -11.65 5.79 20.41
CA LEU A 79 -10.59 4.83 20.15
C LEU A 79 -11.09 3.57 19.46
N ALA A 80 -12.20 2.97 19.93
CA ALA A 80 -12.82 1.83 19.27
C ALA A 80 -13.17 2.16 17.80
N ALA A 81 -13.79 3.32 17.56
CA ALA A 81 -14.11 3.74 16.21
C ALA A 81 -12.85 3.94 15.34
N LYS A 82 -11.74 4.46 15.87
CA LYS A 82 -10.47 4.54 15.12
C LYS A 82 -9.94 3.16 14.76
N GLN A 83 -10.03 2.20 15.69
CA GLN A 83 -9.59 0.82 15.48
C GLN A 83 -10.40 0.15 14.35
N ASP A 84 -11.72 0.34 14.31
CA ASP A 84 -12.56 -0.22 13.25
C ASP A 84 -12.36 0.46 11.88
N LEU A 85 -11.83 1.68 11.85
CA LEU A 85 -11.48 2.41 10.63
C LEU A 85 -10.06 2.09 10.12
N GLU A 86 -9.41 1.05 10.64
CA GLU A 86 -8.04 0.67 10.30
C GLU A 86 -7.78 0.64 8.79
N LYS A 87 -8.69 0.09 7.99
CA LYS A 87 -8.54 0.02 6.53
C LYS A 87 -8.40 1.40 5.86
N LEU A 88 -9.10 2.41 6.37
CA LEU A 88 -8.96 3.80 5.89
C LEU A 88 -7.65 4.40 6.37
N TYR A 89 -7.30 4.23 7.65
CA TYR A 89 -6.01 4.67 8.18
C TYR A 89 -4.84 4.14 7.35
N ARG A 90 -4.87 2.87 6.92
CA ARG A 90 -3.84 2.28 6.04
C ARG A 90 -3.66 2.99 4.69
N LYS A 91 -4.61 3.84 4.27
CA LYS A 91 -4.51 4.60 3.02
C LYS A 91 -3.84 5.95 3.19
N ALA A 92 -4.07 6.64 4.31
CA ALA A 92 -3.48 7.94 4.61
C ALA A 92 -3.62 8.27 6.11
N PRO A 93 -2.75 7.74 6.99
CA PRO A 93 -2.95 7.78 8.45
C PRO A 93 -3.22 9.18 9.00
N GLU A 94 -2.38 10.16 8.65
CA GLU A 94 -2.49 11.54 9.14
C GLU A 94 -3.75 12.23 8.63
N THR A 95 -4.12 11.97 7.37
CA THR A 95 -5.30 12.60 6.76
C THR A 95 -6.56 12.06 7.40
N VAL A 96 -6.65 10.73 7.56
CA VAL A 96 -7.79 10.08 8.18
C VAL A 96 -7.88 10.46 9.66
N ASP A 97 -6.74 10.58 10.37
CA ASP A 97 -6.74 11.02 11.77
C ASP A 97 -7.26 12.44 11.94
N SER A 98 -6.82 13.35 11.06
CA SER A 98 -7.30 14.74 11.04
C SER A 98 -8.81 14.80 10.78
N LEU A 99 -9.31 14.07 9.78
CA LEU A 99 -10.74 14.01 9.47
C LEU A 99 -11.55 13.36 10.60
N PHE A 100 -10.98 12.37 11.29
CA PHE A 100 -11.60 11.76 12.44
C PHE A 100 -11.75 12.76 13.58
N ALA A 101 -10.69 13.50 13.90
CA ALA A 101 -10.70 14.52 14.94
C ALA A 101 -11.75 15.62 14.64
N GLU A 102 -11.89 16.00 13.38
CA GLU A 102 -12.82 17.05 12.96
C GLU A 102 -14.28 16.57 12.91
N HIS A 103 -14.55 15.42 12.29
CA HIS A 103 -15.91 15.00 11.92
C HIS A 103 -16.47 13.89 12.79
N VAL A 104 -15.65 13.11 13.49
CA VAL A 104 -16.10 11.93 14.25
C VAL A 104 -15.96 12.13 15.75
N ALA A 105 -14.76 12.48 16.23
CA ALA A 105 -14.46 12.59 17.66
C ALA A 105 -15.45 13.46 18.46
N PRO A 106 -15.93 14.62 17.97
CA PRO A 106 -16.89 15.46 18.71
C PRO A 106 -18.23 14.78 19.00
N ARG A 107 -18.54 13.67 18.32
CA ARG A 107 -19.79 12.92 18.46
C ARG A 107 -19.66 11.73 19.40
N ALA A 108 -18.45 11.33 19.78
CA ALA A 108 -18.20 10.15 20.62
C ALA A 108 -18.86 10.29 22.00
N GLY A 109 -18.88 11.49 22.59
CA GLY A 109 -19.57 11.74 23.87
C GLY A 109 -21.06 11.44 23.85
N LYS A 110 -21.75 11.64 22.71
CA LYS A 110 -23.18 11.30 22.59
C LYS A 110 -23.43 9.79 22.59
N ILE A 111 -22.48 9.02 22.09
CA ILE A 111 -22.54 7.56 22.06
C ILE A 111 -22.17 6.99 23.42
N ALA A 112 -21.15 7.56 24.07
CA ALA A 112 -20.76 7.23 25.44
C ALA A 112 -21.93 7.32 26.44
N SER A 113 -22.81 8.31 26.27
CA SER A 113 -24.01 8.49 27.11
C SER A 113 -25.27 7.79 26.59
N ALA A 114 -25.17 6.90 25.60
CA ALA A 114 -26.35 6.23 25.04
C ALA A 114 -26.85 5.11 25.97
N PRO A 115 -28.18 4.90 26.11
CA PRO A 115 -28.74 3.84 26.96
C PRO A 115 -28.28 2.42 26.60
N ASN A 116 -27.97 2.17 25.33
CA ASN A 116 -27.31 0.96 24.86
C ASN A 116 -26.12 1.35 23.98
N VAL A 117 -24.95 1.43 24.59
CA VAL A 117 -23.72 1.83 23.90
C VAL A 117 -23.30 0.79 22.87
N GLN A 118 -23.46 -0.50 23.16
CA GLN A 118 -23.04 -1.58 22.26
C GLN A 118 -23.80 -1.50 20.92
N ASP A 119 -25.14 -1.41 20.96
CA ASP A 119 -25.96 -1.25 19.75
C ASP A 119 -25.67 0.08 19.04
N SER A 120 -25.33 1.12 19.81
CA SER A 120 -25.00 2.43 19.28
C SER A 120 -23.63 2.47 18.60
N MET A 121 -22.72 1.57 18.98
CA MET A 121 -21.34 1.55 18.49
C MET A 121 -21.28 1.15 17.02
N ASP A 122 -21.92 0.05 16.60
CA ASP A 122 -21.89 -0.39 15.20
C ASP A 122 -22.43 0.70 14.26
N ALA A 123 -23.54 1.32 14.65
CA ALA A 123 -24.11 2.43 13.92
C ALA A 123 -23.22 3.67 13.96
N PHE A 124 -22.49 3.90 15.05
CA PHE A 124 -21.51 4.97 15.14
C PHE A 124 -20.31 4.74 14.23
N VAL A 125 -19.74 3.53 14.20
CA VAL A 125 -18.62 3.13 13.33
C VAL A 125 -19.01 3.29 11.87
N LYS A 126 -20.17 2.78 11.46
CA LYS A 126 -20.68 2.96 10.10
C LYS A 126 -20.79 4.45 9.72
N ARG A 127 -21.45 5.26 10.56
CA ARG A 127 -21.56 6.71 10.31
C ARG A 127 -20.21 7.43 10.39
N SER A 128 -19.23 6.87 11.10
CA SER A 128 -17.88 7.42 11.15
C SER A 128 -17.18 7.18 9.83
N HIS A 129 -17.28 5.95 9.29
CA HIS A 129 -16.81 5.64 7.95
C HIS A 129 -17.43 6.59 6.92
N ASP A 130 -18.76 6.72 6.90
CA ASP A 130 -19.47 7.60 5.96
C ASP A 130 -18.96 9.05 6.03
N ARG A 131 -18.85 9.61 7.24
CA ARG A 131 -18.34 10.98 7.46
C ARG A 131 -16.90 11.17 7.01
N ILE A 132 -16.04 10.17 7.19
CA ILE A 132 -14.68 10.26 6.66
C ILE A 132 -14.72 10.22 5.14
N THR A 133 -15.49 9.30 4.54
CA THR A 133 -15.55 9.15 3.09
C THR A 133 -16.25 10.29 2.35
N ASP A 134 -17.10 11.06 3.04
CA ASP A 134 -17.66 12.32 2.52
C ASP A 134 -16.57 13.39 2.25
N HIS A 135 -15.42 13.25 2.92
CA HIS A 135 -14.30 14.19 2.85
C HIS A 135 -12.99 13.53 2.37
N PHE A 136 -12.99 12.22 2.15
CA PHE A 136 -11.83 11.45 1.73
C PHE A 136 -12.20 10.40 0.69
N TYR A 137 -11.55 10.50 -0.47
CA TYR A 137 -11.61 9.48 -1.50
C TYR A 137 -10.32 8.64 -1.45
N PRO A 138 -10.38 7.33 -1.18
CA PRO A 138 -9.19 6.48 -1.20
C PRO A 138 -8.64 6.32 -2.63
N PRO A 139 -7.37 5.91 -2.80
CA PRO A 139 -6.82 5.68 -4.12
C PRO A 139 -7.49 4.46 -4.79
N VAL A 140 -7.84 4.58 -6.07
CA VAL A 140 -8.52 3.52 -6.84
C VAL A 140 -7.65 3.10 -8.01
N GLN A 141 -7.50 1.79 -8.23
CA GLN A 141 -6.72 1.26 -9.35
C GLN A 141 -7.38 1.60 -10.69
N LYS A 142 -6.60 2.13 -11.64
CA LYS A 142 -7.06 2.37 -13.02
C LYS A 142 -6.57 1.30 -13.99
N LEU A 143 -5.39 0.75 -13.74
CA LEU A 143 -4.82 -0.35 -14.51
C LEU A 143 -4.67 -1.57 -13.62
N GLN A 144 -5.19 -2.70 -14.07
CA GLN A 144 -5.17 -3.98 -13.37
C GLN A 144 -4.05 -4.87 -13.89
N LEU A 145 -3.37 -5.55 -12.96
CA LEU A 145 -2.37 -6.56 -13.29
C LEU A 145 -3.04 -7.79 -13.91
N GLY A 146 -2.43 -8.35 -14.95
CA GLY A 146 -2.96 -9.50 -15.68
C GLY A 146 -3.99 -9.14 -16.76
N GLU A 147 -4.72 -8.05 -16.60
CA GLU A 147 -5.66 -7.54 -17.61
C GLU A 147 -5.03 -6.46 -18.48
N ASP A 148 -4.67 -5.31 -17.88
CA ASP A 148 -4.08 -4.17 -18.60
C ASP A 148 -2.55 -4.26 -18.65
N ILE A 149 -1.94 -4.82 -17.60
CA ILE A 149 -0.49 -4.91 -17.44
C ILE A 149 -0.10 -6.40 -17.39
N PRO A 150 0.58 -6.93 -18.40
CA PRO A 150 1.03 -8.31 -18.39
C PRO A 150 1.95 -8.60 -17.20
N VAL A 151 1.70 -9.70 -16.51
CA VAL A 151 2.57 -10.24 -15.47
C VAL A 151 3.24 -11.49 -16.05
N PRO A 152 4.46 -11.38 -16.60
CA PRO A 152 5.09 -12.51 -17.28
C PRO A 152 5.41 -13.62 -16.30
N TYR A 153 4.79 -14.77 -16.51
CA TYR A 153 4.86 -15.89 -15.56
C TYR A 153 5.79 -16.99 -16.10
N PRO A 154 6.98 -17.23 -15.51
CA PRO A 154 7.92 -18.22 -16.01
C PRO A 154 7.33 -19.63 -16.01
N ASP A 155 7.52 -20.37 -17.11
CA ASP A 155 6.99 -21.73 -17.27
C ASP A 155 7.46 -22.69 -16.17
N SER A 156 8.71 -22.54 -15.71
CA SER A 156 9.30 -23.34 -14.62
C SER A 156 8.61 -23.13 -13.27
N LEU A 157 7.84 -22.05 -13.10
CA LEU A 157 7.16 -21.72 -11.85
C LEU A 157 5.65 -21.98 -11.93
N ARG A 158 5.11 -22.47 -13.06
CA ARG A 158 3.64 -22.64 -13.24
C ARG A 158 3.02 -23.62 -12.26
N SER A 159 3.80 -24.60 -11.81
CA SER A 159 3.37 -25.57 -10.81
C SER A 159 3.60 -25.13 -9.36
N GLN A 160 4.33 -24.03 -9.11
CA GLN A 160 4.61 -23.57 -7.74
C GLN A 160 3.50 -22.67 -7.20
N GLY A 161 2.93 -21.82 -8.04
CA GLY A 161 1.92 -20.82 -7.66
C GLY A 161 2.37 -19.94 -6.48
N GLY A 162 1.43 -19.21 -5.89
CA GLY A 162 1.64 -18.45 -4.65
C GLY A 162 0.89 -17.13 -4.59
N SER A 163 1.15 -16.35 -3.55
CA SER A 163 0.65 -14.99 -3.40
C SER A 163 1.79 -14.02 -3.17
N VAL A 164 1.61 -12.80 -3.68
CA VAL A 164 2.55 -11.71 -3.52
C VAL A 164 1.80 -10.50 -2.97
N TRP A 165 2.17 -10.07 -1.77
CA TRP A 165 1.56 -8.94 -1.06
C TRP A 165 2.55 -7.79 -0.95
N MET A 166 2.14 -6.64 -1.46
CA MET A 166 2.97 -5.43 -1.46
C MET A 166 2.21 -4.21 -0.98
N GLN A 167 2.92 -3.37 -0.24
CA GLN A 167 2.50 -2.01 0.06
C GLN A 167 3.09 -1.07 -1.00
N VAL A 168 2.25 -0.24 -1.60
CA VAL A 168 2.62 0.71 -2.65
C VAL A 168 2.33 2.12 -2.17
N ARG A 169 3.32 3.00 -2.28
CA ARG A 169 3.18 4.44 -2.11
C ARG A 169 2.77 5.05 -3.44
N VAL A 170 1.62 5.70 -3.48
CA VAL A 170 1.05 6.36 -4.67
C VAL A 170 1.18 7.88 -4.53
N SER A 171 1.67 8.57 -5.56
CA SER A 171 1.77 10.02 -5.59
C SER A 171 0.40 10.70 -5.73
N ALA A 172 0.36 12.02 -5.58
CA ALA A 172 -0.84 12.82 -5.88
C ALA A 172 -1.22 12.79 -7.37
N GLN A 173 -0.35 12.28 -8.24
CA GLN A 173 -0.61 12.11 -9.68
C GLN A 173 -1.11 10.69 -10.00
N GLY A 174 -1.25 9.82 -9.00
CA GLY A 174 -1.70 8.44 -9.20
C GLY A 174 -0.60 7.49 -9.68
N GLU A 175 0.67 7.83 -9.47
CA GLU A 175 1.81 7.02 -9.90
C GLU A 175 2.46 6.30 -8.71
N PRO A 176 2.95 5.06 -8.90
CA PRO A 176 3.71 4.37 -7.86
C PRO A 176 5.07 5.06 -7.67
N ARG A 177 5.41 5.36 -6.42
CA ARG A 177 6.69 6.01 -6.05
C ARG A 177 7.59 5.14 -5.20
N ALA A 178 6.99 4.23 -4.44
CA ALA A 178 7.72 3.24 -3.66
C ALA A 178 6.89 1.97 -3.51
N ILE A 179 7.56 0.83 -3.43
CA ILE A 179 6.95 -0.49 -3.28
C ILE A 179 7.72 -1.23 -2.20
N LYS A 180 7.02 -1.75 -1.21
CA LYS A 180 7.57 -2.58 -0.13
C LYS A 180 6.93 -3.96 -0.18
N MET A 181 7.77 -4.98 -0.18
CA MET A 181 7.33 -6.36 -0.01
C MET A 181 6.82 -6.57 1.42
N ILE A 182 5.61 -7.12 1.54
CA ILE A 182 5.05 -7.55 2.82
C ILE A 182 5.19 -9.07 2.94
N GLU A 183 4.78 -9.79 1.91
CA GLU A 183 4.85 -11.24 1.82
C GLU A 183 5.03 -11.65 0.36
N GLY A 184 5.76 -12.73 0.11
CA GLY A 184 5.95 -13.22 -1.25
C GLY A 184 6.38 -14.68 -1.30
N ALA A 185 5.78 -15.43 -2.22
CA ALA A 185 5.98 -16.88 -2.32
C ALA A 185 7.33 -17.29 -2.95
N HIS A 186 7.82 -16.55 -3.95
CA HIS A 186 9.04 -16.91 -4.67
C HIS A 186 9.78 -15.66 -5.19
N PRO A 187 11.11 -15.53 -5.01
CA PRO A 187 11.85 -14.31 -5.35
C PRO A 187 11.62 -13.81 -6.79
N VAL A 188 11.65 -14.72 -7.78
CA VAL A 188 11.41 -14.36 -9.17
C VAL A 188 9.98 -13.83 -9.38
N LEU A 189 8.96 -14.47 -8.80
CA LEU A 189 7.57 -14.02 -8.93
C LEU A 189 7.35 -12.69 -8.22
N ASN A 190 7.98 -12.52 -7.06
CA ASN A 190 7.96 -11.29 -6.30
C ASN A 190 8.47 -10.13 -7.15
N ASP A 191 9.59 -10.30 -7.85
CA ASP A 191 10.20 -9.24 -8.65
C ASP A 191 9.44 -8.96 -9.95
N VAL A 192 8.89 -10.00 -10.59
CA VAL A 192 7.99 -9.85 -11.74
C VAL A 192 6.78 -9.00 -11.37
N VAL A 193 6.09 -9.33 -10.28
CA VAL A 193 4.92 -8.57 -9.83
C VAL A 193 5.33 -7.16 -9.43
N ARG A 194 6.47 -6.99 -8.74
CA ARG A 194 6.97 -5.68 -8.31
C ARG A 194 7.25 -4.78 -9.51
N ARG A 195 7.89 -5.32 -10.54
CA ARG A 195 8.14 -4.64 -11.81
C ARG A 195 6.83 -4.27 -12.50
N ALA A 196 5.85 -5.17 -12.56
CA ALA A 196 4.54 -4.87 -13.14
C ALA A 196 3.81 -3.74 -12.37
N ILE A 197 3.91 -3.71 -11.03
CA ILE A 197 3.34 -2.65 -10.19
C ILE A 197 3.91 -1.27 -10.54
N THR A 198 5.17 -1.15 -11.00
CA THR A 198 5.74 0.15 -11.43
C THR A 198 4.98 0.77 -12.62
N GLN A 199 4.27 -0.05 -13.39
CA GLN A 199 3.49 0.37 -14.56
C GLN A 199 2.02 0.67 -14.21
N MET A 200 1.56 0.25 -13.04
CA MET A 200 0.20 0.51 -12.59
C MET A 200 -0.07 2.00 -12.44
N ARG A 201 -1.35 2.37 -12.54
CA ARG A 201 -1.82 3.73 -12.31
C ARG A 201 -3.05 3.70 -11.43
N TRP A 202 -3.20 4.75 -10.63
CA TRP A 202 -4.31 4.96 -9.73
C TRP A 202 -5.00 6.28 -10.04
N GLU A 203 -6.29 6.36 -9.74
CA GLU A 203 -6.89 7.62 -9.36
C GLU A 203 -6.35 7.95 -7.96
N PRO A 204 -5.67 9.10 -7.79
CA PRO A 204 -5.02 9.42 -6.52
C PRO A 204 -6.07 9.53 -5.41
N ALA A 205 -5.62 9.37 -4.17
CA ALA A 205 -6.47 9.70 -3.04
C ALA A 205 -6.78 11.20 -3.06
N ARG A 206 -7.98 11.57 -2.60
CA ARG A 206 -8.40 12.97 -2.56
C ARG A 206 -8.92 13.31 -1.19
N VAL A 207 -8.64 14.52 -0.73
CA VAL A 207 -9.22 15.07 0.49
C VAL A 207 -9.95 16.37 0.17
N ARG A 208 -11.12 16.54 0.75
CA ARG A 208 -11.87 17.78 0.68
C ARG A 208 -11.39 18.73 1.77
N SER A 209 -10.87 19.89 1.39
CA SER A 209 -10.42 20.90 2.35
C SER A 209 -11.42 22.06 2.40
N GLY A 210 -12.37 21.99 3.33
CA GLY A 210 -13.40 23.01 3.51
C GLY A 210 -14.09 23.42 2.20
N ASN A 211 -14.04 24.73 1.89
CA ASN A 211 -14.64 25.31 0.70
C ASN A 211 -13.72 25.30 -0.55
N TYR A 212 -12.48 24.81 -0.43
CA TYR A 212 -11.48 24.83 -1.50
C TYR A 212 -11.59 23.65 -2.48
N GLY A 213 -12.60 22.79 -2.31
CA GLY A 213 -12.84 21.64 -3.16
C GLY A 213 -11.99 20.42 -2.82
N TRP A 214 -11.87 19.52 -3.78
CA TRP A 214 -11.08 18.29 -3.69
C TRP A 214 -9.63 18.56 -4.08
N ARG A 215 -8.70 18.01 -3.30
CA ARG A 215 -7.28 18.05 -3.59
C ARG A 215 -6.71 16.64 -3.60
N ASP A 216 -5.97 16.32 -4.66
CA ASP A 216 -5.24 15.07 -4.75
C ASP A 216 -4.10 15.06 -3.73
N ILE A 217 -3.97 13.94 -3.02
CA ILE A 217 -2.95 13.73 -2.02
C ILE A 217 -2.21 12.42 -2.28
N PRO A 218 -0.93 12.37 -1.93
CA PRO A 218 -0.21 11.12 -1.90
C PRO A 218 -0.84 10.15 -0.85
N SER A 219 -0.94 8.86 -1.18
CA SER A 219 -1.50 7.82 -0.30
C SER A 219 -0.73 6.49 -0.36
N TRP A 220 -1.19 5.50 0.40
CA TRP A 220 -0.76 4.12 0.32
C TRP A 220 -1.89 3.21 -0.18
N THR A 221 -1.50 2.12 -0.84
CA THR A 221 -2.41 1.03 -1.17
C THR A 221 -1.69 -0.30 -1.06
N TRP A 222 -2.47 -1.37 -1.00
CA TRP A 222 -1.95 -2.73 -0.90
C TRP A 222 -2.38 -3.48 -2.14
N VAL A 223 -1.44 -4.22 -2.72
CA VAL A 223 -1.67 -5.06 -3.89
C VAL A 223 -1.41 -6.49 -3.47
N ASN A 224 -2.42 -7.33 -3.65
CA ASN A 224 -2.34 -8.78 -3.48
C ASN A 224 -2.54 -9.41 -4.86
N VAL A 225 -1.55 -10.16 -5.33
CA VAL A 225 -1.63 -10.94 -6.55
C VAL A 225 -1.52 -12.41 -6.20
N SER A 226 -2.55 -13.18 -6.53
CA SER A 226 -2.49 -14.63 -6.53
C SER A 226 -2.01 -15.10 -7.90
N LEU A 227 -1.07 -16.03 -7.90
CA LEU A 227 -0.44 -16.60 -9.07
C LEU A 227 -0.66 -18.11 -9.03
N GLY A 228 -1.30 -18.68 -10.05
CA GLY A 228 -1.64 -20.11 -10.10
C GLY A 228 -3.06 -20.34 -10.58
#